data_AF-A0AAD0MYB0-F1
#
_entry.id   AF-A0AAD0MYB0-F1
#
_cell.length_a   1.000
_cell.length_b   1.000
_cell.length_c   1.000
_cell.angle_alpha   90.00
_cell.angle_beta   90.00
_cell.angle_gamma   90.00
#
_symmetry.space_group_name_H-M   'P 1'
#
loop_
_entity.id
_entity.type
_entity.pdbx_description
1 polymer ?
#
loop_
_entity_poly.entity_id
_entity_poly.type
_entity_poly.pdbx_seq_one_letter_code
_entity_poly.pdbx_strand_id
1 'polypeptide(L)'
;MRLPSGASIQVDFSDKPMLGIVIVKELFTDMYDEYSERALAFMDKHQVPVVFFDDPALEVLTPRCETEAAFLSACHDVFWFAVENGEYPKLRF
;
A
#
# COMPACT_ATOMS: atom_id res chain seq x y z
N MET A 1 8.97 -10.25 14.49
CA MET A 1 9.64 -9.02 14.99
C MET A 1 10.65 -9.42 16.07
N ARG A 2 11.84 -8.82 16.13
CA ARG A 2 12.84 -9.06 17.19
C ARG A 2 12.81 -7.91 18.18
N LEU A 3 12.67 -8.24 19.47
CA LEU A 3 12.78 -7.25 20.53
C LEU A 3 14.26 -6.89 20.77
N PRO A 4 14.56 -5.72 21.39
CA PRO A 4 15.90 -5.36 21.83
C PRO A 4 16.56 -6.40 22.76
N SER A 5 15.75 -7.24 23.42
CA SER A 5 16.21 -8.37 24.26
C SER A 5 16.69 -9.60 23.47
N GLY A 6 16.56 -9.61 22.14
CA GLY A 6 16.87 -10.76 21.29
C GLY A 6 15.76 -11.81 21.23
N ALA A 7 14.70 -11.67 22.04
CA ALA A 7 13.53 -12.54 21.98
C ALA A 7 12.77 -12.36 20.65
N SER A 8 12.39 -13.48 20.03
CA SER A 8 11.51 -13.49 18.87
C SER A 8 10.06 -13.55 19.34
N ILE A 9 9.25 -12.58 18.90
CA ILE A 9 7.80 -12.68 19.02
C ILE A 9 7.28 -13.23 17.70
N GLN A 10 6.59 -14.37 17.79
CA GLN A 10 5.67 -14.80 16.73
C GLN A 10 4.34 -14.10 16.97
N VAL A 11 3.94 -13.30 15.98
CA VAL A 11 2.62 -12.66 15.96
C VAL A 11 1.85 -13.38 14.86
N ASP A 12 0.71 -13.94 15.22
CA ASP A 12 -0.20 -14.54 14.26
C ASP A 12 -1.07 -13.45 13.64
N PHE A 13 -1.08 -13.42 12.31
CA PHE A 13 -1.89 -12.49 11.51
C PHE A 13 -2.92 -13.23 10.65
N SER A 14 -3.07 -14.55 10.81
CA SER A 14 -3.91 -15.40 9.94
C SER A 14 -5.36 -14.92 9.84
N ASP A 15 -5.89 -14.36 10.94
CA ASP A 15 -7.27 -13.86 11.01
C ASP A 15 -7.40 -12.35 10.77
N LYS A 16 -6.30 -11.67 10.40
CA LYS A 16 -6.28 -10.22 10.22
C LYS A 16 -6.08 -9.86 8.75
N PRO A 17 -6.90 -8.95 8.19
CA PRO A 17 -6.62 -8.41 6.87
C PRO A 17 -5.27 -7.71 6.91
N MET A 18 -4.36 -8.14 6.02
CA MET A 18 -3.05 -7.54 5.86
C MET A 18 -3.04 -6.66 4.62
N LEU A 19 -2.44 -5.48 4.75
CA LEU A 19 -2.19 -4.55 3.66
C LEU A 19 -0.74 -4.10 3.71
N GLY A 20 -0.02 -4.27 2.61
CA GLY A 20 1.30 -3.69 2.42
C GLY A 20 1.17 -2.24 1.96
N ILE A 21 1.83 -1.31 2.65
CA ILE A 21 1.93 0.08 2.20
C ILE A 21 3.40 0.35 1.91
N VAL A 22 3.71 0.69 0.66
CA VAL A 22 5.04 1.08 0.22
C VAL A 22 5.05 2.60 0.05
N ILE A 23 5.88 3.26 0.85
CA ILE A 23 6.08 4.71 0.76
C ILE A 23 7.44 4.92 0.08
N VAL A 24 7.42 5.62 -1.04
CA VAL A 24 8.64 6.03 -1.76
C VAL A 24 8.81 7.53 -1.68
N LYS A 25 10.02 8.02 -1.94
CA LYS A 25 10.28 9.46 -1.94
C LYS A 25 9.49 10.18 -3.05
N GLU A 26 9.38 9.57 -4.22
CA GLU A 26 8.76 10.19 -5.40
C GLU A 26 8.23 9.11 -6.35
N LEU A 27 7.00 9.29 -6.85
CA LEU A 27 6.40 8.46 -7.89
C LEU A 27 6.33 9.25 -9.20
N PHE A 28 7.26 8.96 -10.12
CA PHE A 28 7.30 9.64 -11.41
C PHE A 28 6.13 9.18 -12.31
N THR A 29 5.38 10.15 -12.85
CA THR A 29 4.16 9.89 -13.62
C THR A 29 4.38 9.08 -14.90
N ASP A 30 5.57 9.10 -15.47
CA ASP A 30 6.00 8.38 -16.67
C ASP A 30 6.41 6.93 -16.39
N MET A 31 6.55 6.56 -15.11
CA MET A 31 6.96 5.22 -14.67
C MET A 31 5.81 4.41 -14.07
N TYR A 32 4.59 4.96 -14.01
CA TYR A 32 3.43 4.31 -13.39
C TYR A 32 3.12 2.94 -14.01
N ASP A 33 3.25 2.80 -15.32
CA ASP A 33 2.99 1.55 -16.03
C ASP A 33 3.97 0.46 -15.56
N GLU A 34 5.28 0.78 -15.53
CA GLU A 34 6.34 -0.15 -15.11
C GLU A 34 6.22 -0.54 -13.63
N TYR A 35 5.88 0.40 -12.75
CA TYR A 35 5.66 0.09 -11.34
C TYR A 35 4.40 -0.74 -11.13
N SER A 36 3.31 -0.42 -11.84
CA SER A 36 2.05 -1.14 -11.73
C SER A 36 2.19 -2.60 -12.14
N GLU A 37 2.89 -2.87 -13.25
CA GLU A 37 3.18 -4.23 -13.69
C GLU A 37 3.93 -5.03 -12.61
N ARG A 38 5.00 -4.46 -12.05
CA ARG A 38 5.79 -5.11 -11.00
C ARG A 38 5.00 -5.35 -9.73
N ALA A 39 4.20 -4.38 -9.34
CA ALA A 39 3.36 -4.46 -8.16
C ALA A 39 2.28 -5.53 -8.30
N LEU A 40 1.56 -5.55 -9.43
CA LEU A 40 0.54 -6.56 -9.72
C LEU A 40 1.15 -7.95 -9.77
N ALA A 41 2.32 -8.12 -10.40
CA ALA A 41 3.04 -9.40 -10.41
C ALA A 41 3.49 -9.86 -9.01
N PHE A 42 3.90 -8.93 -8.15
CA PHE A 42 4.21 -9.23 -6.75
C PHE A 42 2.96 -9.70 -5.98
N MET A 43 1.84 -8.99 -6.15
CA MET A 43 0.58 -9.31 -5.48
C MET A 43 0.03 -10.66 -5.94
N ASP A 44 0.09 -10.97 -7.24
CA ASP A 44 -0.30 -12.28 -7.77
C ASP A 44 0.56 -13.40 -7.18
N LYS A 45 1.88 -13.20 -7.08
CA LYS A 45 2.79 -14.20 -6.52
C LYS A 45 2.60 -14.42 -5.02
N HIS A 46 2.38 -13.36 -4.25
CA HIS A 46 2.42 -13.41 -2.79
C HIS A 46 1.04 -13.37 -2.13
N GLN A 47 -0.02 -13.08 -2.89
CA GLN A 47 -1.40 -12.99 -2.43
C GLN A 47 -1.57 -12.00 -1.27
N VAL A 48 -0.82 -10.90 -1.31
CA VAL A 48 -0.89 -9.80 -0.33
C VAL A 48 -1.25 -8.53 -1.08
N PRO A 49 -2.32 -7.80 -0.71
CA PRO A 49 -2.63 -6.52 -1.33
C PRO A 49 -1.56 -5.49 -0.92
N VAL A 50 -1.11 -4.71 -1.90
CA VAL A 50 -0.10 -3.67 -1.72
C VAL A 50 -0.61 -2.38 -2.33
N VAL A 51 -0.30 -1.24 -1.70
CA VAL A 51 -0.51 0.10 -2.26
C VAL A 51 0.76 0.92 -2.19
N PHE A 52 0.88 1.88 -3.09
CA PHE A 52 2.04 2.74 -3.24
C PHE A 52 1.63 4.19 -3.07
N PHE A 53 2.40 4.92 -2.27
CA PHE A 53 2.29 6.36 -2.14
C PHE A 53 3.68 6.97 -2.21
N ASP A 54 3.78 8.18 -2.75
CA ASP A 54 4.90 9.04 -2.45
C ASP A 54 4.61 9.93 -1.23
N ASP A 55 5.64 10.58 -0.70
CA ASP A 55 5.51 11.47 0.47
C ASP A 55 4.42 12.56 0.24
N PRO A 56 4.37 13.25 -0.93
CA PRO A 56 3.31 14.21 -1.20
C PRO A 56 1.90 13.62 -1.18
N ALA A 57 1.69 12.45 -1.81
CA ALA A 57 0.40 11.78 -1.79
C ALA A 57 -0.04 11.41 -0.37
N LEU A 58 0.89 10.91 0.44
CA LEU A 58 0.61 10.53 1.82
C LEU A 58 0.33 11.76 2.70
N GLU A 59 1.08 12.84 2.54
CA GLU A 59 0.88 14.11 3.24
C GLU A 59 -0.50 14.70 2.97
N VAL A 60 -1.05 14.52 1.76
CA VAL A 60 -2.40 15.01 1.44
C VAL A 60 -3.50 14.03 1.84
N LEU A 61 -3.25 12.72 1.73
CA LEU A 61 -4.24 11.69 2.08
C LEU A 61 -4.48 11.64 3.60
N THR A 62 -3.41 11.63 4.40
CA THR A 62 -3.50 11.38 5.85
C THR A 62 -4.36 12.39 6.62
N PRO A 63 -4.33 13.72 6.37
CA PRO A 63 -5.19 14.66 7.08
C PRO A 63 -6.66 14.57 6.66
N ARG A 64 -6.96 13.99 5.48
CA ARG A 64 -8.32 13.74 5.00
C ARG A 64 -8.94 12.48 5.64
N CYS A 65 -8.11 11.65 6.27
CA CYS A 65 -8.52 10.43 6.95
C CYS A 65 -8.46 10.63 8.47
N GLU A 66 -9.58 11.08 9.06
CA GLU A 66 -9.66 11.38 10.51
C GLU A 66 -9.51 10.15 11.42
N THR A 67 -9.61 8.95 10.86
CA THR A 67 -9.51 7.68 11.60
C THR A 67 -8.64 6.67 10.86
N GLU A 68 -8.06 5.72 11.60
CA GLU A 68 -7.34 4.58 11.02
C GLU A 68 -8.21 3.80 10.03
N ALA A 69 -9.48 3.56 10.38
CA ALA A 69 -10.41 2.86 9.50
C ALA A 69 -10.64 3.61 8.17
N ALA A 70 -10.74 4.94 8.21
CA ALA A 70 -10.88 5.76 7.00
C ALA A 70 -9.62 5.69 6.13
N PHE A 71 -8.44 5.71 6.74
CA PHE A 71 -7.17 5.57 6.01
C PHE A 71 -7.04 4.19 5.34
N LEU A 72 -7.35 3.12 6.07
CA LEU A 72 -7.34 1.76 5.53
C LEU A 72 -8.36 1.60 4.39
N SER A 73 -9.57 2.18 4.54
CA SER A 73 -10.58 2.18 3.48
C SER A 73 -10.07 2.86 2.21
N ALA A 74 -9.44 4.04 2.33
CA ALA A 74 -8.89 4.75 1.18
C ALA A 74 -7.76 3.95 0.50
N CYS A 75 -6.93 3.26 1.27
CA CYS A 75 -5.93 2.36 0.69
C CYS A 75 -6.59 1.18 -0.04
N HIS A 76 -7.66 0.60 0.51
CA HIS A 76 -8.40 -0.45 -0.18
C HIS A 76 -9.02 0.04 -1.50
N ASP A 77 -9.53 1.27 -1.55
CA ASP A 77 -10.06 1.86 -2.78
C ASP A 77 -8.97 1.99 -3.86
N VAL A 78 -7.77 2.45 -3.48
CA VAL A 78 -6.61 2.52 -4.39
C VAL A 78 -6.21 1.14 -4.90
N PHE A 79 -6.20 0.14 -4.01
CA PHE A 79 -5.90 -1.24 -4.37
C PHE A 79 -6.93 -1.80 -5.36
N TRP A 80 -8.23 -1.66 -5.07
CA TRP A 80 -9.27 -2.19 -5.95
C TRP A 80 -9.27 -1.51 -7.31
N PHE A 81 -9.03 -0.20 -7.36
CA PHE A 81 -8.81 0.50 -8.62
C PHE A 81 -7.68 -0.16 -9.43
N ALA A 82 -6.55 -0.46 -8.79
CA ALA A 82 -5.40 -1.06 -9.47
C ALA A 82 -5.70 -2.46 -10.02
N VAL A 83 -6.43 -3.27 -9.26
CA VAL A 83 -6.85 -4.61 -9.70
C VAL A 83 -7.84 -4.53 -10.86
N GLU A 84 -8.81 -3.63 -10.80
CA GLU A 84 -9.86 -3.49 -11.81
C GLU A 84 -9.33 -2.93 -13.13
N ASN A 85 -8.37 -2.01 -13.07
CA ASN A 85 -7.87 -1.29 -14.25
C ASN A 85 -6.53 -1.83 -14.76
N GLY A 86 -5.85 -2.69 -14.00
CA GLY A 86 -4.51 -3.18 -14.34
C GLY A 86 -3.40 -2.14 -14.15
N GLU A 87 -3.70 -0.98 -13.55
CA GLU A 87 -2.73 0.07 -13.25
C GLU A 87 -3.11 0.84 -11.98
N TYR A 88 -2.12 1.26 -11.20
CA TYR A 88 -2.38 2.11 -10.04
C TYR A 88 -2.83 3.51 -10.46
N PRO A 89 -3.76 4.13 -9.70
CA PRO A 89 -4.22 5.46 -10.03
C PRO A 89 -3.11 6.50 -9.80
N LYS A 90 -3.01 7.45 -10.73
CA LYS A 90 -2.24 8.68 -10.51
C LYS A 90 -3.03 9.59 -9.58
N LEU A 91 -2.76 9.51 -8.28
CA LEU A 91 -3.45 10.33 -7.29
C LEU A 91 -3.12 11.81 -7.52
N ARG A 92 -4.13 12.58 -7.93
CA ARG A 92 -4.04 14.04 -8.08
C ARG A 92 -4.85 14.65 -6.95
N PHE A 93 -4.17 15.29 -6.01
CA PHE A 93 -4.81 15.87 -4.84
C PHE A 93 -4.97 17.38 -4.90
#